data_AF-B5JTD4-F1
#
_entry.id   AF-B5JTD4-F1
#
_cell.length_a   1.000
_cell.length_b   1.000
_cell.length_c   1.000
_cell.angle_alpha   90.00
_cell.angle_beta   90.00
_cell.angle_gamma   90.00
#
_symmetry.space_group_name_H-M   'P 1'
#
loop_
_entity.id
_entity.type
_entity.pdbx_description
1 polymer ?
#
loop_
_entity_poly.entity_id
_entity_poly.type
_entity_poly.pdbx_seq_one_letter_code
_entity_poly.pdbx_strand_id
1 'polypeptide(L)'
;MGSVHHINKAQLPQSLFWRMLNSMSTNDLASLPIEQFPDQVPDEWLDQLSEDKREVLENRIFESASLRLRHRIALSERYGELVADAVAMAAEGNSKTLKQRFIPRLETLQIAYTHWQIHADSHSRQQLDSGLEQLESVSRDLKSEAQNIAACKAALDNIPDINADDRKEIHAASIDLQHQMNATQQAISEYFTLRLLTQGLELQRANQNANKNEADIRSLEREIRILDRKAIDLVHVYQLSDEQARANSDIQMLRSKAQDLREQLKQLQGFISEAQLLEWLDMVVDASINSLSSTQHAESFQQAQMALFQLLVRYCRAQENAAREVANAPFCQVDPADTIRFMFKSEAFILNYFNSKRKELGDWLGDAAKSKQQALDTLQEQLLHDLQQTLENEPSEHTARPS
;
A
#
# COMPACT_ATOMS: atom_id res chain seq x y z
N MET A 1 -3.46 -16.86 51.34
CA MET A 1 -4.57 -16.19 50.65
C MET A 1 -4.36 -14.69 50.80
N GLY A 2 -3.59 -14.08 49.89
CA GLY A 2 -3.36 -12.64 49.87
C GLY A 2 -4.39 -12.00 48.94
N SER A 3 -5.12 -11.00 49.44
CA SER A 3 -6.12 -10.26 48.69
C SER A 3 -5.46 -9.56 47.50
N VAL A 4 -5.89 -9.90 46.28
CA VAL A 4 -5.47 -9.20 45.06
C VAL A 4 -6.09 -7.80 45.11
N HIS A 5 -5.30 -6.78 45.43
CA HIS A 5 -5.76 -5.39 45.37
C HIS A 5 -6.05 -5.04 43.91
N HIS A 6 -7.31 -4.77 43.62
CA HIS A 6 -7.80 -4.40 42.30
C HIS A 6 -7.12 -3.11 41.82
N ILE A 7 -6.48 -3.15 40.65
CA ILE A 7 -5.97 -1.97 39.90
C ILE A 7 -7.14 -1.22 39.22
N ASN A 8 -8.36 -1.32 39.76
CA ASN A 8 -9.56 -0.83 39.08
C ASN A 8 -10.00 0.56 39.61
N LYS A 9 -9.03 1.46 39.79
CA LYS A 9 -9.28 2.89 40.01
C LYS A 9 -8.77 3.63 38.78
N ALA A 10 -9.61 4.50 38.22
CA ALA A 10 -9.23 5.32 37.07
C ALA A 10 -7.94 6.10 37.38
N GLN A 11 -6.93 5.96 36.51
CA GLN A 11 -5.70 6.71 36.61
C GLN A 11 -5.99 8.22 36.52
N LEU A 12 -5.19 9.02 37.23
CA LEU A 12 -5.30 10.47 37.14
C LEU A 12 -4.74 10.94 35.78
N PRO A 13 -5.47 11.79 35.03
CA PRO A 13 -4.92 12.40 33.82
C PRO A 13 -3.59 13.09 34.12
N GLN A 14 -2.58 12.91 33.26
CA GLN A 14 -1.23 13.45 33.46
C GLN A 14 -1.23 14.95 33.81
N SER A 15 -2.08 15.76 33.17
CA SER A 15 -2.22 17.19 33.44
C SER A 15 -2.79 17.51 34.83
N LEU A 16 -3.66 16.65 35.35
CA LEU A 16 -4.25 16.78 36.68
C LEU A 16 -3.27 16.29 37.75
N PHE A 17 -2.56 15.19 37.50
CA PHE A 17 -1.49 14.69 38.35
C PHE A 17 -0.37 15.73 38.51
N TRP A 18 0.03 16.41 37.43
CA TRP A 18 1.02 17.49 37.48
C TRP A 18 0.57 18.69 38.32
N ARG A 19 -0.70 19.08 38.22
CA ARG A 19 -1.26 20.15 39.08
C ARG A 19 -1.31 19.75 40.55
N MET A 20 -1.58 18.47 40.83
CA MET A 20 -1.57 17.92 42.17
C MET A 20 -0.15 17.91 42.77
N LEU A 21 0.85 17.46 42.01
CA LEU A 21 2.27 17.46 42.42
C LEU A 21 2.76 18.85 42.88
N ASN A 22 2.37 19.89 42.16
CA ASN A 22 2.76 21.27 42.45
C ASN A 22 2.01 21.89 43.64
N SER A 23 0.84 21.38 44.01
CA SER A 23 -0.03 21.96 45.05
C SER A 23 -0.10 21.14 46.35
N MET A 24 0.24 19.85 46.33
CA MET A 24 0.17 18.96 47.49
C MET A 24 1.41 19.04 48.38
N SER A 25 1.24 18.76 49.67
CA SER A 25 2.36 18.58 50.60
C SER A 25 3.03 17.22 50.37
N THR A 26 4.27 17.05 50.84
CA THR A 26 5.03 15.79 50.74
C THR A 26 4.31 14.62 51.44
N ASN A 27 3.64 14.88 52.55
CA ASN A 27 2.85 13.87 53.28
C ASN A 27 1.58 13.48 52.53
N ASP A 28 0.92 14.42 51.87
CA ASP A 28 -0.28 14.12 51.07
C ASP A 28 0.09 13.33 49.83
N LEU A 29 1.23 13.64 49.19
CA LEU A 29 1.80 12.89 48.07
C LEU A 29 2.10 11.44 48.47
N ALA A 30 2.68 11.24 49.65
CA ALA A 30 2.92 9.92 50.20
C ALA A 30 1.60 9.17 50.46
N SER A 31 0.49 9.83 50.77
CA SER A 31 -0.78 9.17 51.05
C SER A 31 -1.59 8.76 49.80
N LEU A 32 -1.17 9.17 48.60
CA LEU A 32 -1.92 8.89 47.38
C LEU A 32 -1.98 7.39 47.07
N PRO A 33 -3.15 6.87 46.63
CA PRO A 33 -3.27 5.49 46.19
C PRO A 33 -2.36 5.24 45.00
N ILE A 34 -1.49 4.24 45.13
CA ILE A 34 -0.48 3.86 44.12
C ILE A 34 -1.15 3.42 42.80
N GLU A 35 -2.40 2.94 42.88
CA GLU A 35 -3.19 2.50 41.73
C GLU A 35 -3.66 3.66 40.83
N GLN A 36 -3.58 4.91 41.30
CA GLN A 36 -4.05 6.10 40.56
C GLN A 36 -2.92 6.85 39.84
N PHE A 37 -1.67 6.41 40.01
CA PHE A 37 -0.51 7.06 39.40
C PHE A 37 -0.52 6.84 37.88
N PRO A 38 -0.12 7.86 37.10
CA PRO A 38 0.00 7.72 35.65
C PRO A 38 1.13 6.75 35.28
N ASP A 39 1.00 6.09 34.13
CA ASP A 39 1.94 5.04 33.72
C ASP A 39 3.37 5.52 33.47
N GLN A 40 3.52 6.76 33.00
CA GLN A 40 4.79 7.44 32.76
C GLN A 40 4.73 8.84 33.36
N VAL A 41 5.70 9.14 34.24
CA VAL A 41 5.98 10.48 34.77
C VAL A 41 7.20 11.00 34.00
N PRO A 42 7.09 12.11 33.24
CA PRO A 42 8.23 12.70 32.54
C PRO A 42 9.39 13.02 33.49
N ASP A 43 10.63 12.71 33.09
CA ASP A 43 11.83 13.01 33.91
C ASP A 43 11.95 14.51 34.19
N GLU A 44 11.53 15.34 33.23
CA GLU A 44 11.44 16.80 33.34
C GLU A 44 10.60 17.28 34.53
N TRP A 45 9.63 16.47 34.97
CA TRP A 45 8.79 16.77 36.13
C TRP A 45 9.50 16.46 37.44
N LEU A 46 10.34 15.43 37.45
CA LEU A 46 11.14 15.04 38.62
C LEU A 46 12.23 16.09 38.91
N ASP A 47 12.78 16.70 37.87
CA ASP A 47 13.83 17.72 38.00
C ASP A 47 13.31 19.09 38.47
N GLN A 48 12.00 19.33 38.37
CA GLN A 48 11.36 20.58 38.82
C GLN A 48 10.87 20.51 40.28
N LEU A 49 10.93 19.36 40.93
CA LEU A 49 10.45 19.14 42.29
C LEU A 49 11.57 19.33 43.32
N SER A 50 11.21 19.71 44.56
CA SER A 50 12.13 19.71 45.69
C SER A 50 12.59 18.28 46.02
N GLU A 51 13.81 18.12 46.53
CA GLU A 51 14.45 16.82 46.83
C GLU A 51 13.54 15.88 47.65
N ASP A 52 12.92 16.37 48.73
CA ASP A 52 12.00 15.61 49.58
C ASP A 52 10.75 15.09 48.82
N LYS A 53 10.23 15.89 47.87
CA LYS A 53 9.06 15.49 47.06
C LYS A 53 9.47 14.50 45.96
N ARG A 54 10.66 14.68 45.40
CA ARG A 54 11.22 13.79 44.40
C ARG A 54 11.44 12.40 44.97
N GLU A 55 12.04 12.27 46.16
CA GLU A 55 12.27 10.98 46.81
C GLU A 55 10.94 10.23 47.09
N VAL A 56 9.93 10.93 47.61
CA VAL A 56 8.61 10.33 47.85
C VAL A 56 7.93 9.91 46.54
N LEU A 57 8.04 10.73 45.50
CA LEU A 57 7.47 10.44 44.20
C LEU A 57 8.16 9.25 43.53
N GLU A 58 9.49 9.20 43.50
CA GLU A 58 10.28 8.09 42.95
C GLU A 58 9.96 6.77 43.66
N ASN A 59 9.87 6.77 44.99
CA ASN A 59 9.45 5.60 45.76
C ASN A 59 8.04 5.14 45.40
N ARG A 60 7.07 6.06 45.28
CA ARG A 60 5.69 5.72 44.89
C ARG A 60 5.57 5.25 43.44
N ILE A 61 6.36 5.82 42.52
CA ILE A 61 6.46 5.36 41.13
C ILE A 61 7.01 3.92 41.11
N PHE A 62 8.06 3.64 41.88
CA PHE A 62 8.65 2.30 41.98
C PHE A 62 7.66 1.28 42.55
N GLU A 63 6.91 1.64 43.60
CA GLU A 63 5.87 0.78 44.16
C GLU A 63 4.72 0.54 43.15
N SER A 64 4.33 1.56 42.39
CA SER A 64 3.33 1.43 41.32
C SER A 64 3.80 0.50 40.20
N ALA A 65 5.03 0.66 39.75
CA ALA A 65 5.64 -0.23 38.75
C ALA A 65 5.72 -1.67 39.27
N SER A 66 6.10 -1.85 40.55
CA SER A 66 6.16 -3.17 41.18
C SER A 66 4.79 -3.84 41.29
N LEU A 67 3.74 -3.09 41.64
CA LEU A 67 2.37 -3.59 41.68
C LEU A 67 1.89 -4.03 40.30
N ARG A 68 2.10 -3.20 39.27
CA ARG A 68 1.77 -3.52 37.87
C ARG A 68 2.53 -4.75 37.38
N LEU A 69 3.82 -4.87 37.70
CA LEU A 69 4.62 -6.04 37.35
C LEU A 69 4.07 -7.33 38.00
N ARG A 70 3.74 -7.29 39.29
CA ARG A 70 3.13 -8.44 39.98
C ARG A 70 1.79 -8.81 39.36
N HIS A 71 0.99 -7.82 38.97
CA HIS A 71 -0.27 -8.05 38.30
C HIS A 71 -0.09 -8.69 36.91
N ARG A 72 0.85 -8.17 36.12
CA ARG A 72 1.22 -8.76 34.82
C ARG A 72 1.71 -10.21 34.96
N ILE A 73 2.55 -10.50 35.97
CA ILE A 73 3.00 -11.86 36.27
C ILE A 73 1.79 -12.75 36.61
N ALA A 74 0.88 -12.28 37.48
CA ALA A 74 -0.30 -13.05 37.86
C ALA A 74 -1.25 -13.32 36.67
N LEU A 75 -1.43 -12.36 35.78
CA LEU A 75 -2.20 -12.56 34.54
C LEU A 75 -1.49 -13.55 33.61
N SER A 76 -0.17 -13.43 33.45
CA SER A 76 0.64 -14.31 32.61
C SER A 76 0.61 -15.76 33.11
N GLU A 77 0.71 -15.98 34.42
CA GLU A 77 0.62 -17.31 35.02
C GLU A 77 -0.75 -17.96 34.84
N ARG A 78 -1.84 -17.17 34.83
CA ARG A 78 -3.22 -17.68 34.70
C ARG A 78 -3.65 -17.91 33.26
N TYR A 79 -3.34 -16.97 32.38
CA TYR A 79 -3.93 -16.91 31.03
C TYR A 79 -2.88 -16.91 29.91
N GLY A 80 -1.59 -16.87 30.25
CA GLY A 80 -0.48 -16.81 29.31
C GLY A 80 0.04 -15.38 29.06
N GLU A 81 1.26 -15.30 28.55
CA GLU A 81 2.01 -14.06 28.33
C GLU A 81 1.28 -13.08 27.39
N LEU A 82 0.67 -13.59 26.32
CA LEU A 82 -0.06 -12.77 25.35
C LEU A 82 -1.26 -12.02 25.95
N VAL A 83 -1.95 -12.62 26.93
CA VAL A 83 -3.07 -11.96 27.62
C VAL A 83 -2.58 -10.85 28.53
N ALA A 84 -1.47 -11.09 29.24
CA ALA A 84 -0.85 -10.09 30.09
C ALA A 84 -0.32 -8.90 29.27
N ASP A 85 0.27 -9.18 28.10
CA ASP A 85 0.74 -8.16 27.17
C ASP A 85 -0.42 -7.38 26.54
N ALA A 86 -1.54 -8.04 26.22
CA ALA A 86 -2.73 -7.39 25.69
C ALA A 86 -3.35 -6.40 26.69
N VAL A 87 -3.43 -6.77 27.97
CA VAL A 87 -3.93 -5.87 29.02
C VAL A 87 -2.96 -4.68 29.23
N ALA A 88 -1.65 -4.92 29.21
CA ALA A 88 -0.65 -3.86 29.30
C ALA A 88 -0.74 -2.89 28.10
N MET A 89 -0.85 -3.42 26.88
CA MET A 89 -1.00 -2.63 25.65
C MET A 89 -2.28 -1.80 25.64
N ALA A 90 -3.38 -2.34 26.15
CA ALA A 90 -4.63 -1.59 26.30
C ALA A 90 -4.45 -0.39 27.24
N ALA A 91 -3.75 -0.60 28.37
CA ALA A 91 -3.49 0.43 29.37
C ALA A 91 -2.59 1.57 28.84
N GLU A 92 -1.59 1.26 28.00
CA GLU A 92 -0.73 2.28 27.38
C GLU A 92 -1.48 3.26 26.46
N GLY A 93 -2.67 2.89 25.99
CA GLY A 93 -3.51 3.70 25.09
C GLY A 93 -2.99 3.72 23.65
N ASN A 94 -3.50 4.63 22.81
CA ASN A 94 -3.20 4.57 21.37
C ASN A 94 -1.70 4.63 21.07
N SER A 95 -1.31 3.84 20.08
CA SER A 95 0.00 3.83 19.40
C SER A 95 0.70 5.19 19.40
N LYS A 96 1.91 5.23 19.97
CA LYS A 96 2.82 6.38 19.88
C LYS A 96 3.17 6.67 18.42
N THR A 97 3.35 5.63 17.61
CA THR A 97 3.58 5.75 16.15
C THR A 97 2.45 6.50 15.48
N LEU A 98 1.20 6.10 15.76
CA LEU A 98 -0.01 6.72 15.20
C LEU A 98 -0.10 8.19 15.60
N LYS A 99 -0.05 8.48 16.90
CA LYS A 99 -0.28 9.84 17.44
C LYS A 99 0.85 10.81 17.15
N GLN A 100 2.10 10.38 17.31
CA GLN A 100 3.27 11.28 17.27
C GLN A 100 3.91 11.37 15.88
N ARG A 101 3.76 10.33 15.04
CA ARG A 101 4.45 10.28 13.74
C ARG A 101 3.46 10.26 12.57
N PHE A 102 2.44 9.42 12.62
CA PHE A 102 1.58 9.18 11.46
C PHE A 102 0.55 10.31 11.23
N ILE A 103 -0.30 10.59 12.23
CA ILE A 103 -1.36 11.61 12.13
C ILE A 103 -0.79 13.00 11.79
N PRO A 104 0.24 13.53 12.48
CA PRO A 104 0.75 14.87 12.17
C PRO A 104 1.32 15.00 10.74
N ARG A 105 1.92 13.93 10.23
CA ARG A 105 2.42 13.88 8.84
C ARG A 105 1.28 13.79 7.83
N LEU A 106 0.26 12.99 8.13
CA LEU A 106 -0.94 12.89 7.31
C LEU A 106 -1.65 14.26 7.21
N GLU A 107 -1.81 14.97 8.33
CA GLU A 107 -2.39 16.32 8.36
C GLU A 107 -1.55 17.31 7.53
N THR A 108 -0.22 17.26 7.67
CA THR A 108 0.69 18.10 6.87
C THR A 108 0.52 17.83 5.37
N LEU A 109 0.42 16.57 4.98
CA LEU A 109 0.19 16.17 3.58
C LEU A 109 -1.19 16.59 3.07
N GLN A 110 -2.23 16.51 3.90
CA GLN A 110 -3.57 16.98 3.52
C GLN A 110 -3.56 18.49 3.25
N ILE A 111 -2.87 19.28 4.08
CA ILE A 111 -2.69 20.73 3.85
C ILE A 111 -1.94 20.98 2.53
N ALA A 112 -0.84 20.26 2.29
CA ALA A 112 -0.07 20.38 1.05
C ALA A 112 -0.92 20.01 -0.18
N TYR A 113 -1.80 19.01 -0.05
CA TYR A 113 -2.72 18.60 -1.11
C TYR A 113 -3.74 19.68 -1.44
N THR A 114 -4.37 20.26 -0.43
CA THR A 114 -5.31 21.38 -0.63
C THR A 114 -4.61 22.57 -1.29
N HIS A 115 -3.39 22.90 -0.87
CA HIS A 115 -2.62 23.97 -1.48
C HIS A 115 -2.31 23.67 -2.95
N TRP A 116 -1.84 22.46 -3.25
CA TRP A 116 -1.57 22.01 -4.61
C TRP A 116 -2.82 22.02 -5.51
N GLN A 117 -3.98 21.61 -4.99
CA GLN A 117 -5.24 21.67 -5.75
C GLN A 117 -5.62 23.10 -6.16
N ILE A 118 -5.35 24.08 -5.30
CA ILE A 118 -5.70 25.49 -5.55
C ILE A 118 -4.67 26.17 -6.47
N HIS A 119 -3.37 25.95 -6.22
CA HIS A 119 -2.31 26.72 -6.84
C HIS A 119 -1.58 25.99 -7.98
N ALA A 120 -1.75 24.67 -8.08
CA ALA A 120 -1.09 23.80 -9.07
C ALA A 120 0.44 23.99 -9.14
N ASP A 121 1.07 24.34 -8.02
CA ASP A 121 2.49 24.68 -7.97
C ASP A 121 3.38 23.44 -7.83
N SER A 122 4.55 23.50 -8.48
CA SER A 122 5.51 22.39 -8.49
C SER A 122 6.12 22.12 -7.11
N HIS A 123 6.17 23.11 -6.23
CA HIS A 123 6.78 22.96 -4.91
C HIS A 123 5.89 22.12 -3.98
N SER A 124 4.60 22.43 -3.92
CA SER A 124 3.61 21.65 -3.18
C SER A 124 3.51 20.23 -3.72
N ARG A 125 3.68 20.03 -5.03
CA ARG A 125 3.76 18.68 -5.59
C ARG A 125 4.97 17.88 -5.07
N GLN A 126 6.16 18.47 -5.08
CA GLN A 126 7.35 17.80 -4.54
C GLN A 126 7.23 17.50 -3.03
N GLN A 127 6.59 18.39 -2.27
CA GLN A 127 6.28 18.15 -0.87
C GLN A 127 5.32 16.97 -0.67
N LEU A 128 4.31 16.83 -1.54
CA LEU A 128 3.41 15.68 -1.53
C LEU A 128 4.15 14.39 -1.83
N ASP A 129 4.94 14.35 -2.92
CA ASP A 129 5.65 13.14 -3.33
C ASP A 129 6.62 12.66 -2.24
N SER A 130 7.46 13.56 -1.74
CA SER A 130 8.40 13.25 -0.65
C SER A 130 7.71 12.90 0.68
N GLY A 131 6.60 13.56 1.00
CA GLY A 131 5.85 13.26 2.21
C GLY A 131 5.10 11.93 2.12
N LEU A 132 4.60 11.55 0.95
CA LEU A 132 3.96 10.24 0.72
C LEU A 132 4.96 9.10 0.88
N GLU A 133 6.18 9.22 0.35
CA GLU A 133 7.27 8.25 0.56
C GLU A 133 7.63 8.11 2.05
N GLN A 134 7.76 9.24 2.74
CA GLN A 134 8.03 9.24 4.19
C GLN A 134 6.91 8.59 4.98
N LEU A 135 5.64 8.86 4.62
CA LEU A 135 4.49 8.29 5.30
C LEU A 135 4.33 6.81 4.99
N GLU A 136 4.75 6.35 3.81
CA GLU A 136 4.79 4.92 3.47
C GLU A 136 5.69 4.15 4.44
N SER A 137 6.87 4.68 4.77
CA SER A 137 7.76 4.05 5.76
C SER A 137 7.11 3.92 7.14
N VAL A 138 6.43 4.98 7.61
CA VAL A 138 5.71 4.97 8.90
C VAL A 138 4.47 4.08 8.84
N SER A 139 3.84 3.94 7.67
CA SER A 139 2.70 3.05 7.48
C SER A 139 3.08 1.59 7.71
N ARG A 140 4.31 1.17 7.38
CA ARG A 140 4.79 -0.19 7.64
C ARG A 140 4.95 -0.43 9.14
N ASP A 141 5.54 0.51 9.86
CA ASP A 141 5.63 0.47 11.33
C ASP A 141 4.22 0.34 11.94
N LEU A 142 3.28 1.15 11.46
CA LEU A 142 1.90 1.17 11.95
C LEU A 142 1.13 -0.12 11.60
N LYS A 143 1.37 -0.71 10.42
CA LYS A 143 0.83 -2.03 10.03
C LYS A 143 1.33 -3.13 10.97
N SER A 144 2.62 -3.11 11.33
CA SER A 144 3.20 -4.07 12.29
C SER A 144 2.61 -3.90 13.69
N GLU A 145 2.41 -2.65 14.13
CA GLU A 145 1.75 -2.39 15.41
C GLU A 145 0.28 -2.84 15.40
N ALA A 146 -0.43 -2.65 14.28
CA ALA A 146 -1.78 -3.16 14.10
C ALA A 146 -1.87 -4.69 14.16
N GLN A 147 -0.86 -5.42 13.63
CA GLN A 147 -0.77 -6.88 13.78
C GLN A 147 -0.67 -7.28 15.25
N ASN A 148 0.18 -6.59 16.01
CA ASN A 148 0.37 -6.86 17.43
C ASN A 148 -0.92 -6.58 18.22
N ILE A 149 -1.62 -5.48 17.93
CA ILE A 149 -2.92 -5.14 18.53
C ILE A 149 -3.95 -6.24 18.20
N ALA A 150 -4.03 -6.68 16.94
CA ALA A 150 -4.96 -7.71 16.52
C ALA A 150 -4.67 -9.07 17.20
N ALA A 151 -3.40 -9.46 17.31
CA ALA A 151 -2.99 -10.68 18.01
C ALA A 151 -3.33 -10.62 19.50
N CYS A 152 -3.05 -9.48 20.16
CA CYS A 152 -3.40 -9.22 21.55
C CYS A 152 -4.92 -9.31 21.78
N LYS A 153 -5.70 -8.67 20.90
CA LYS A 153 -7.17 -8.72 20.98
C LYS A 153 -7.69 -10.15 20.80
N ALA A 154 -7.18 -10.90 19.82
CA ALA A 154 -7.56 -12.28 19.60
C ALA A 154 -7.21 -13.17 20.81
N ALA A 155 -6.10 -12.91 21.50
CA ALA A 155 -5.75 -13.61 22.73
C ALA A 155 -6.76 -13.34 23.86
N LEU A 156 -7.24 -12.09 24.00
CA LEU A 156 -8.28 -11.74 24.98
C LEU A 156 -9.63 -12.38 24.67
N ASP A 157 -10.02 -12.44 23.38
CA ASP A 157 -11.32 -12.99 22.97
C ASP A 157 -11.40 -14.51 23.09
N ASN A 158 -10.26 -15.22 23.01
CA ASN A 158 -10.18 -16.68 22.99
C ASN A 158 -9.92 -17.32 24.36
N ILE A 159 -10.03 -16.57 25.47
CA ILE A 159 -9.81 -17.11 26.82
C ILE A 159 -10.98 -18.06 27.19
N PRO A 160 -10.75 -19.36 27.39
CA PRO A 160 -11.83 -20.35 27.51
C PRO A 160 -12.60 -20.28 28.84
N ASP A 161 -12.04 -19.66 29.89
CA ASP A 161 -12.74 -19.42 31.16
C ASP A 161 -12.11 -18.21 31.89
N ILE A 162 -12.86 -17.10 31.99
CA ILE A 162 -12.37 -15.87 32.63
C ILE A 162 -12.88 -15.79 34.07
N ASN A 163 -11.95 -15.69 35.04
CA ASN A 163 -12.28 -15.47 36.46
C ASN A 163 -13.15 -14.23 36.63
N ALA A 164 -14.07 -14.26 37.59
CA ALA A 164 -15.00 -13.15 37.85
C ALA A 164 -14.28 -11.83 38.16
N ASP A 165 -13.14 -11.91 38.86
CA ASP A 165 -12.36 -10.74 39.28
C ASP A 165 -11.65 -10.05 38.11
N ASP A 166 -11.16 -10.83 37.13
CA ASP A 166 -10.39 -10.32 35.98
C ASP A 166 -11.30 -9.96 34.79
N ARG A 167 -12.56 -10.43 34.78
CA ARG A 167 -13.50 -10.29 33.66
C ARG A 167 -13.73 -8.85 33.22
N LYS A 168 -13.88 -7.93 34.17
CA LYS A 168 -14.14 -6.52 33.85
C LYS A 168 -12.94 -5.87 33.17
N GLU A 169 -11.73 -6.18 33.64
CA GLU A 169 -10.48 -5.63 33.11
C GLU A 169 -10.17 -6.19 31.74
N ILE A 170 -10.26 -7.52 31.56
CA ILE A 170 -10.06 -8.18 30.25
C ILE A 170 -11.07 -7.66 29.22
N HIS A 171 -12.32 -7.45 29.62
CA HIS A 171 -13.34 -6.91 28.72
C HIS A 171 -13.06 -5.45 28.33
N ALA A 172 -12.67 -4.61 29.29
CA ALA A 172 -12.26 -3.22 29.03
C ALA A 172 -11.05 -3.18 28.08
N ALA A 173 -10.03 -4.00 28.34
CA ALA A 173 -8.86 -4.11 27.49
C ALA A 173 -9.20 -4.54 26.05
N SER A 174 -10.11 -5.50 25.86
CA SER A 174 -10.56 -5.91 24.52
C SER A 174 -11.28 -4.78 23.78
N ILE A 175 -12.11 -3.99 24.48
CA ILE A 175 -12.76 -2.80 23.91
C ILE A 175 -11.73 -1.73 23.52
N ASP A 176 -10.76 -1.45 24.39
CA ASP A 176 -9.73 -0.44 24.14
C ASP A 176 -8.84 -0.83 22.96
N LEU A 177 -8.40 -2.09 22.88
CA LEU A 177 -7.65 -2.59 21.72
C LEU A 177 -8.48 -2.54 20.43
N GLN A 178 -9.79 -2.80 20.49
CA GLN A 178 -10.68 -2.62 19.32
C GLN A 178 -10.73 -1.16 18.87
N HIS A 179 -10.84 -0.21 19.81
CA HIS A 179 -10.82 1.22 19.49
C HIS A 179 -9.49 1.65 18.86
N GLN A 180 -8.37 1.17 19.41
CA GLN A 180 -7.04 1.43 18.85
C GLN A 180 -6.89 0.86 17.44
N MET A 181 -7.35 -0.38 17.21
CA MET A 181 -7.34 -1.01 15.89
C MET A 181 -8.16 -0.21 14.88
N ASN A 182 -9.37 0.22 15.26
CA ASN A 182 -10.23 1.04 14.40
C ASN A 182 -9.59 2.40 14.06
N ALA A 183 -9.00 3.07 15.04
CA ALA A 183 -8.31 4.36 14.82
C ALA A 183 -7.12 4.20 13.86
N THR A 184 -6.34 3.15 14.02
CA THR A 184 -5.22 2.81 13.13
C THR A 184 -5.71 2.52 11.71
N GLN A 185 -6.77 1.72 11.55
CA GLN A 185 -7.35 1.42 10.24
C GLN A 185 -7.90 2.66 9.56
N GLN A 186 -8.56 3.55 10.30
CA GLN A 186 -9.07 4.81 9.77
C GLN A 186 -7.92 5.70 9.24
N ALA A 187 -6.87 5.91 10.03
CA ALA A 187 -5.73 6.74 9.61
C ALA A 187 -5.03 6.15 8.36
N ILE A 188 -4.85 4.83 8.31
CA ILE A 188 -4.31 4.15 7.13
C ILE A 188 -5.23 4.35 5.91
N SER A 189 -6.54 4.30 6.09
CA SER A 189 -7.49 4.54 5.00
C SER A 189 -7.41 5.97 4.48
N GLU A 190 -7.31 6.96 5.36
CA GLU A 190 -7.16 8.37 4.98
C GLU A 190 -5.85 8.60 4.18
N TYR A 191 -4.77 7.93 4.57
CA TYR A 191 -3.53 7.93 3.79
C TYR A 191 -3.72 7.35 2.38
N PHE A 192 -4.36 6.18 2.25
CA PHE A 192 -4.60 5.58 0.93
C PHE A 192 -5.52 6.41 0.06
N THR A 193 -6.52 7.07 0.65
CA THR A 193 -7.35 8.06 -0.05
C THR A 193 -6.50 9.20 -0.59
N LEU A 194 -5.62 9.77 0.22
CA LEU A 194 -4.75 10.86 -0.21
C LEU A 194 -3.78 10.43 -1.32
N ARG A 195 -3.22 9.22 -1.21
CA ARG A 195 -2.39 8.61 -2.25
C ARG A 195 -3.16 8.40 -3.55
N LEU A 196 -4.40 7.90 -3.49
CA LEU A 196 -5.28 7.73 -4.65
C LEU A 196 -5.55 9.07 -5.34
N LEU A 197 -5.86 10.12 -4.59
CA LEU A 197 -6.16 11.43 -5.14
C LEU A 197 -4.94 12.09 -5.81
N THR A 198 -3.75 11.88 -5.25
CA THR A 198 -2.50 12.48 -5.74
C THR A 198 -1.88 11.72 -6.91
N GLN A 199 -1.73 10.41 -6.78
CA GLN A 199 -1.15 9.54 -7.81
C GLN A 199 -2.16 9.18 -8.90
N GLY A 200 -3.46 9.13 -8.58
CA GLY A 200 -4.52 8.93 -9.57
C GLY A 200 -4.53 10.00 -10.66
N LEU A 201 -4.20 11.25 -10.32
CA LEU A 201 -4.06 12.32 -11.32
C LEU A 201 -2.86 12.12 -12.26
N GLU A 202 -1.75 11.59 -11.76
CA GLU A 202 -0.60 11.24 -12.61
C GLU A 202 -0.93 10.08 -13.54
N LEU A 203 -1.56 9.05 -13.00
CA LEU A 203 -2.05 7.91 -13.75
C LEU A 203 -3.01 8.36 -14.88
N GLN A 204 -3.94 9.27 -14.58
CA GLN A 204 -4.83 9.85 -15.58
C GLN A 204 -4.07 10.66 -16.64
N ARG A 205 -3.07 11.47 -16.26
CA ARG A 205 -2.24 12.23 -17.20
C ARG A 205 -1.43 11.31 -18.10
N ALA A 206 -0.82 10.26 -17.55
CA ALA A 206 -0.10 9.25 -18.30
C ALA A 206 -1.02 8.57 -19.33
N ASN A 207 -2.22 8.18 -18.90
CA ASN A 207 -3.21 7.60 -19.79
C ASN A 207 -3.70 8.57 -20.88
N GLN A 208 -3.96 9.82 -20.55
CA GLN A 208 -4.34 10.84 -21.55
C GLN A 208 -3.23 11.08 -22.58
N ASN A 209 -1.97 11.11 -22.15
CA ASN A 209 -0.83 11.24 -23.05
C ASN A 209 -0.70 10.01 -23.97
N ALA A 210 -0.90 8.81 -23.42
CA ALA A 210 -0.93 7.58 -24.19
C ALA A 210 -2.08 7.54 -25.22
N ASN A 211 -3.27 8.05 -24.83
CA ASN A 211 -4.43 8.14 -25.71
C ASN A 211 -4.21 9.16 -26.84
N LYS A 212 -3.60 10.32 -26.57
CA LYS A 212 -3.30 11.33 -27.60
C LYS A 212 -2.40 10.78 -28.70
N ASN A 213 -1.41 9.99 -28.32
CA ASN A 213 -0.44 9.45 -29.27
C ASN A 213 -0.96 8.18 -30.00
N GLU A 214 -2.12 7.66 -29.63
CA GLU A 214 -2.56 6.35 -30.08
C GLU A 214 -2.88 6.30 -31.58
N ALA A 215 -3.52 7.34 -32.12
CA ALA A 215 -3.81 7.42 -33.54
C ALA A 215 -2.53 7.44 -34.38
N ASP A 216 -1.53 8.21 -33.93
CA ASP A 216 -0.22 8.32 -34.56
C ASP A 216 0.55 7.00 -34.48
N ILE A 217 0.54 6.34 -33.32
CA ILE A 217 1.12 5.00 -33.13
C ILE A 217 0.49 4.00 -34.10
N ARG A 218 -0.85 3.93 -34.17
CA ARG A 218 -1.55 3.02 -35.10
C ARG A 218 -1.27 3.34 -36.58
N SER A 219 -0.99 4.60 -36.91
CA SER A 219 -0.61 5.01 -38.26
C SER A 219 0.81 4.52 -38.59
N LEU A 220 1.77 4.78 -37.69
CA LEU A 220 3.15 4.36 -37.83
C LEU A 220 3.28 2.83 -37.91
N GLU A 221 2.57 2.08 -37.06
CA GLU A 221 2.57 0.61 -37.10
C GLU A 221 2.05 0.06 -38.43
N ARG A 222 1.06 0.72 -39.05
CA ARG A 222 0.56 0.33 -40.39
C ARG A 222 1.59 0.62 -41.46
N GLU A 223 2.24 1.78 -41.42
CA GLU A 223 3.28 2.15 -42.38
C GLU A 223 4.49 1.21 -42.29
N ILE A 224 4.96 0.89 -41.08
CA ILE A 224 6.04 -0.08 -40.85
C ILE A 224 5.68 -1.43 -41.45
N ARG A 225 4.47 -1.95 -41.17
CA ARG A 225 4.00 -3.22 -41.74
C ARG A 225 3.96 -3.23 -43.27
N ILE A 226 3.55 -2.12 -43.89
CA ILE A 226 3.54 -2.00 -45.36
C ILE A 226 4.97 -2.00 -45.92
N LEU A 227 5.90 -1.30 -45.28
CA LEU A 227 7.30 -1.25 -45.70
C LEU A 227 7.99 -2.62 -45.54
N ASP A 228 7.77 -3.30 -44.42
CA ASP A 228 8.31 -4.64 -44.17
C ASP A 228 7.79 -5.65 -45.20
N ARG A 229 6.48 -5.65 -45.50
CA ARG A 229 5.89 -6.51 -46.54
C ARG A 229 6.50 -6.24 -47.91
N LYS A 230 6.61 -4.96 -48.31
CA LYS A 230 7.26 -4.59 -49.58
C LYS A 230 8.70 -5.07 -49.65
N ALA A 231 9.45 -4.97 -48.55
CA ALA A 231 10.82 -5.46 -48.50
C ALA A 231 10.88 -6.99 -48.65
N ILE A 232 9.97 -7.74 -48.01
CA ILE A 232 9.85 -9.20 -48.14
C ILE A 232 9.46 -9.61 -49.57
N ASP A 233 8.47 -8.94 -50.16
CA ASP A 233 8.01 -9.21 -51.53
C ASP A 233 9.14 -8.98 -52.53
N LEU A 234 9.93 -7.91 -52.37
CA LEU A 234 11.11 -7.65 -53.20
C LEU A 234 12.18 -8.71 -53.02
N VAL A 235 12.43 -9.18 -51.79
CA VAL A 235 13.36 -10.29 -51.55
C VAL A 235 12.90 -11.54 -52.31
N HIS A 236 11.62 -11.88 -52.26
CA HIS A 236 11.08 -13.04 -52.97
C HIS A 236 11.11 -12.91 -54.49
N VAL A 237 10.78 -11.74 -55.04
CA VAL A 237 10.77 -11.48 -56.50
C VAL A 237 12.19 -11.50 -57.08
N TYR A 238 13.17 -10.94 -56.37
CA TYR A 238 14.53 -10.77 -56.87
C TYR A 238 15.52 -11.88 -56.47
N GLN A 239 15.07 -12.90 -55.72
CA GLN A 239 15.83 -14.14 -55.51
C GLN A 239 16.12 -14.92 -56.81
N LEU A 240 15.43 -14.59 -57.92
CA LEU A 240 15.48 -15.30 -59.20
C LEU A 240 16.01 -14.46 -60.39
N SER A 241 16.57 -13.26 -60.17
CA SER A 241 16.94 -12.30 -61.24
C SER A 241 18.36 -11.73 -61.12
N ASP A 242 18.99 -11.39 -62.25
CA ASP A 242 20.31 -10.72 -62.35
C ASP A 242 20.29 -9.24 -61.85
N GLU A 243 19.12 -8.68 -61.54
CA GLU A 243 18.95 -7.30 -61.03
C GLU A 243 19.16 -7.15 -59.50
N GLN A 244 19.78 -8.14 -58.85
CA GLN A 244 19.99 -8.21 -57.40
C GLN A 244 20.62 -6.94 -56.79
N ALA A 245 21.55 -6.27 -57.48
CA ALA A 245 22.22 -5.09 -56.94
C ALA A 245 21.27 -3.90 -56.72
N ARG A 246 20.30 -3.68 -57.63
CA ARG A 246 19.28 -2.62 -57.50
C ARG A 246 18.20 -3.00 -56.49
N ALA A 247 17.75 -4.25 -56.52
CA ALA A 247 16.81 -4.76 -55.53
C ALA A 247 17.38 -4.66 -54.10
N ASN A 248 18.67 -4.94 -53.91
CA ASN A 248 19.32 -4.79 -52.60
C ASN A 248 19.36 -3.33 -52.12
N SER A 249 19.56 -2.35 -53.00
CA SER A 249 19.50 -0.93 -52.59
C SER A 249 18.09 -0.51 -52.19
N ASP A 250 17.08 -0.97 -52.92
CA ASP A 250 15.68 -0.65 -52.63
C ASP A 250 15.21 -1.33 -51.33
N ILE A 251 15.61 -2.57 -51.10
CA ILE A 251 15.38 -3.30 -49.83
C ILE A 251 16.05 -2.57 -48.67
N GLN A 252 17.31 -2.12 -48.83
CA GLN A 252 18.00 -1.35 -47.79
C GLN A 252 17.31 -0.01 -47.51
N MET A 253 16.85 0.71 -48.54
CA MET A 253 16.11 1.96 -48.37
C MET A 253 14.80 1.73 -47.62
N LEU A 254 14.02 0.71 -47.98
CA LEU A 254 12.77 0.37 -47.31
C LEU A 254 13.00 -0.01 -45.84
N ARG A 255 14.05 -0.80 -45.56
CA ARG A 255 14.44 -1.16 -44.19
C ARG A 255 14.91 0.04 -43.38
N SER A 256 15.69 0.94 -43.97
CA SER A 256 16.11 2.19 -43.31
C SER A 256 14.89 3.03 -42.95
N LYS A 257 13.95 3.21 -43.88
CA LYS A 257 12.73 3.97 -43.63
C LYS A 257 11.84 3.33 -42.56
N ALA A 258 11.71 2.00 -42.58
CA ALA A 258 11.00 1.27 -41.53
C ALA A 258 11.68 1.46 -40.17
N GLN A 259 13.02 1.48 -40.13
CA GLN A 259 13.78 1.74 -38.90
C GLN A 259 13.56 3.15 -38.37
N ASP A 260 13.58 4.17 -39.23
CA ASP A 260 13.30 5.56 -38.84
C ASP A 260 11.89 5.70 -38.23
N LEU A 261 10.89 5.04 -38.82
CA LEU A 261 9.52 5.01 -38.31
C LEU A 261 9.42 4.24 -36.98
N ARG A 262 10.18 3.15 -36.80
CA ARG A 262 10.26 2.43 -35.51
C ARG A 262 10.85 3.33 -34.42
N GLU A 263 11.84 4.15 -34.74
CA GLU A 263 12.43 5.08 -33.79
C GLU A 263 11.46 6.20 -33.39
N GLN A 264 10.70 6.74 -34.34
CA GLN A 264 9.60 7.68 -34.05
C GLN A 264 8.49 7.05 -33.21
N LEU A 265 8.11 5.81 -33.51
CA LEU A 265 7.13 5.04 -32.76
C LEU A 265 7.59 4.86 -31.30
N LYS A 266 8.88 4.54 -31.09
CA LYS A 266 9.46 4.41 -29.75
C LYS A 266 9.43 5.73 -28.96
N GLN A 267 9.62 6.86 -29.63
CA GLN A 267 9.51 8.18 -28.99
C GLN A 267 8.06 8.51 -28.57
N LEU A 268 7.08 8.16 -29.41
CA LEU A 268 5.66 8.42 -29.13
C LEU A 268 5.05 7.48 -28.10
N GLN A 269 5.55 6.25 -28.01
CA GLN A 269 5.02 5.24 -27.09
C GLN A 269 5.26 5.53 -25.61
N GLY A 270 6.06 6.55 -25.26
CA GLY A 270 6.23 7.04 -23.88
C GLY A 270 6.37 5.91 -22.87
N PHE A 271 7.57 5.36 -22.72
CA PHE A 271 7.77 4.11 -21.97
C PHE A 271 7.28 4.23 -20.52
N ILE A 272 6.18 3.54 -20.20
CA ILE A 272 5.74 3.34 -18.82
C ILE A 272 6.58 2.21 -18.26
N SER A 273 7.31 2.48 -17.18
CA SER A 273 8.11 1.45 -16.54
C SER A 273 7.22 0.46 -15.80
N GLU A 274 7.68 -0.80 -15.70
CA GLU A 274 6.99 -1.81 -14.89
C GLU A 274 6.86 -1.37 -13.43
N ALA A 275 7.89 -0.68 -12.90
CA ALA A 275 7.86 -0.12 -11.55
C ALA A 275 6.73 0.90 -11.35
N GLN A 276 6.51 1.81 -12.31
CA GLN A 276 5.40 2.77 -12.24
C GLN A 276 4.03 2.09 -12.32
N LEU A 277 3.90 1.05 -13.14
CA LEU A 277 2.67 0.25 -13.20
C LEU A 277 2.39 -0.46 -11.89
N LEU A 278 3.42 -1.02 -11.25
CA LEU A 278 3.31 -1.66 -9.94
C LEU A 278 2.91 -0.64 -8.87
N GLU A 279 3.52 0.55 -8.84
CA GLU A 279 3.16 1.62 -7.89
C GLU A 279 1.71 2.06 -8.03
N TRP A 280 1.20 2.20 -9.27
CA TRP A 280 -0.20 2.54 -9.51
C TRP A 280 -1.14 1.37 -9.21
N LEU A 281 -0.72 0.13 -9.46
CA LEU A 281 -1.46 -1.06 -9.08
C LEU A 281 -1.58 -1.21 -7.56
N ASP A 282 -0.50 -0.97 -6.82
CA ASP A 282 -0.50 -0.90 -5.35
C ASP A 282 -1.47 0.16 -4.86
N MET A 283 -1.44 1.36 -5.43
CA MET A 283 -2.34 2.45 -5.06
C MET A 283 -3.82 2.10 -5.28
N VAL A 284 -4.19 1.51 -6.42
CA VAL A 284 -5.57 1.08 -6.69
C VAL A 284 -5.97 -0.07 -5.76
N VAL A 285 -5.09 -1.04 -5.52
CA VAL A 285 -5.40 -2.19 -4.66
C VAL A 285 -5.51 -1.79 -3.19
N ASP A 286 -4.60 -0.96 -2.68
CA ASP A 286 -4.66 -0.45 -1.31
C ASP A 286 -5.94 0.38 -1.09
N ALA A 287 -6.37 1.17 -2.09
CA ALA A 287 -7.62 1.91 -2.03
C ALA A 287 -8.87 1.01 -2.11
N SER A 288 -8.84 -0.09 -2.88
CA SER A 288 -9.98 -1.00 -3.02
C SER A 288 -10.23 -1.83 -1.76
N ILE A 289 -9.15 -2.22 -1.08
CA ILE A 289 -9.17 -3.02 0.16
C ILE A 289 -9.74 -2.22 1.33
N ASN A 290 -9.69 -0.88 1.28
CA ASN A 290 -10.21 -0.02 2.32
C ASN A 290 -11.56 0.58 1.89
N SER A 291 -12.65 0.03 2.43
CA SER A 291 -14.03 0.38 2.07
C SER A 291 -14.36 1.87 2.22
N LEU A 292 -13.72 2.56 3.17
CA LEU A 292 -13.87 4.00 3.38
C LEU A 292 -13.37 4.80 2.18
N SER A 293 -12.22 4.42 1.62
CA SER A 293 -11.60 5.09 0.47
C SER A 293 -12.41 4.85 -0.82
N SER A 294 -12.88 3.62 -1.05
CA SER A 294 -13.64 3.27 -2.25
C SER A 294 -15.07 3.81 -2.25
N THR A 295 -15.68 4.07 -1.10
CA THR A 295 -17.04 4.63 -1.01
C THR A 295 -17.08 6.16 -1.04
N GLN A 296 -16.17 6.84 -0.33
CA GLN A 296 -16.15 8.31 -0.28
C GLN A 296 -15.65 8.94 -1.59
N HIS A 297 -14.75 8.26 -2.30
CA HIS A 297 -14.15 8.74 -3.55
C HIS A 297 -14.35 7.74 -4.70
N ALA A 298 -15.54 7.15 -4.79
CA ALA A 298 -15.87 6.09 -5.74
C ALA A 298 -15.58 6.49 -7.20
N GLU A 299 -15.90 7.73 -7.59
CA GLU A 299 -15.63 8.23 -8.94
C GLU A 299 -14.14 8.31 -9.24
N SER A 300 -13.33 8.88 -8.34
CA SER A 300 -11.88 8.97 -8.51
C SER A 300 -11.24 7.59 -8.54
N PHE A 301 -11.72 6.68 -7.70
CA PHE A 301 -11.30 5.29 -7.69
C PHE A 301 -11.60 4.59 -9.01
N GLN A 302 -12.84 4.67 -9.51
CA GLN A 302 -13.24 4.05 -10.78
C GLN A 302 -12.45 4.62 -11.97
N GLN A 303 -12.22 5.93 -11.99
CA GLN A 303 -11.40 6.55 -13.03
C GLN A 303 -9.94 6.09 -12.97
N ALA A 304 -9.35 5.97 -11.78
CA ALA A 304 -8.01 5.44 -11.60
C ALA A 304 -7.93 3.98 -12.05
N GLN A 305 -8.90 3.14 -11.65
CA GLN A 305 -8.98 1.74 -12.06
C GLN A 305 -9.03 1.60 -13.59
N MET A 306 -9.89 2.37 -14.26
CA MET A 306 -10.01 2.35 -15.71
C MET A 306 -8.73 2.85 -16.41
N ALA A 307 -8.09 3.89 -15.87
CA ALA A 307 -6.83 4.40 -16.41
C ALA A 307 -5.69 3.39 -16.26
N LEU A 308 -5.56 2.76 -15.08
CA LEU A 308 -4.59 1.71 -14.82
C LEU A 308 -4.80 0.54 -15.77
N PHE A 309 -6.05 0.12 -15.95
CA PHE A 309 -6.41 -0.94 -16.87
C PHE A 309 -5.94 -0.65 -18.30
N GLN A 310 -6.26 0.53 -18.83
CA GLN A 310 -5.85 0.93 -20.18
C GLN A 310 -4.32 0.95 -20.32
N LEU A 311 -3.59 1.41 -19.32
CA LEU A 311 -2.13 1.42 -19.34
C LEU A 311 -1.53 0.01 -19.23
N LEU A 312 -2.11 -0.88 -18.44
CA LEU A 312 -1.71 -2.29 -18.37
C LEU A 312 -1.89 -2.98 -19.72
N VAL A 313 -3.03 -2.79 -20.38
CA VAL A 313 -3.27 -3.34 -21.73
C VAL A 313 -2.21 -2.83 -22.71
N ARG A 314 -1.89 -1.53 -22.68
CA ARG A 314 -0.84 -0.95 -23.52
C ARG A 314 0.54 -1.54 -23.24
N TYR A 315 0.90 -1.69 -21.96
CA TYR A 315 2.16 -2.31 -21.57
C TYR A 315 2.26 -3.75 -22.10
N CYS A 316 1.20 -4.53 -21.95
CA CYS A 316 1.16 -5.90 -22.45
C CYS A 316 1.30 -5.96 -23.98
N ARG A 317 0.62 -5.08 -24.71
CA ARG A 317 0.76 -4.96 -26.18
C ARG A 317 2.17 -4.56 -26.60
N ALA A 318 2.79 -3.61 -25.90
CA ALA A 318 4.16 -3.20 -26.18
C ALA A 318 5.15 -4.36 -25.99
N GLN A 319 4.98 -5.14 -24.92
CA GLN A 319 5.78 -6.34 -24.66
C GLN A 319 5.57 -7.42 -25.74
N GLU A 320 4.33 -7.65 -26.15
CA GLU A 320 4.02 -8.62 -27.21
C GLU A 320 4.61 -8.18 -28.56
N ASN A 321 4.45 -6.90 -28.93
CA ASN A 321 5.03 -6.36 -30.16
C ASN A 321 6.55 -6.45 -30.15
N ALA A 322 7.21 -6.10 -29.05
CA ALA A 322 8.65 -6.27 -28.90
C ALA A 322 9.07 -7.74 -29.06
N ALA A 323 8.32 -8.67 -28.46
CA ALA A 323 8.59 -10.09 -28.59
C ALA A 323 8.41 -10.59 -30.05
N ARG A 324 7.38 -10.13 -30.76
CA ARG A 324 7.17 -10.43 -32.19
C ARG A 324 8.30 -9.89 -33.06
N GLU A 325 8.79 -8.67 -32.79
CA GLU A 325 9.93 -8.10 -33.52
C GLU A 325 11.20 -8.95 -33.34
N VAL A 326 11.46 -9.41 -32.12
CA VAL A 326 12.57 -10.32 -31.82
C VAL A 326 12.39 -11.66 -32.54
N ALA A 327 11.18 -12.24 -32.52
CA ALA A 327 10.89 -13.52 -33.17
C ALA A 327 11.02 -13.47 -34.70
N ASN A 328 10.65 -12.33 -35.31
CA ASN A 328 10.75 -12.12 -36.76
C ASN A 328 12.14 -11.64 -37.20
N ALA A 329 13.08 -11.43 -36.27
CA ALA A 329 14.44 -11.08 -36.61
C ALA A 329 15.17 -12.30 -37.22
N PRO A 330 15.72 -12.20 -38.44
CA PRO A 330 16.25 -13.34 -39.20
C PRO A 330 17.49 -14.02 -38.58
N PHE A 331 18.02 -13.48 -37.48
CA PHE A 331 19.16 -14.02 -36.74
C PHE A 331 18.83 -14.36 -35.28
N CYS A 332 17.58 -14.22 -34.85
CA CYS A 332 17.18 -14.66 -33.51
C CYS A 332 17.01 -16.19 -33.49
N GLN A 333 17.80 -16.84 -32.64
CA GLN A 333 17.68 -18.27 -32.33
C GLN A 333 16.57 -18.56 -31.28
N VAL A 334 15.63 -17.63 -31.09
CA VAL A 334 14.56 -17.76 -30.10
C VAL A 334 13.37 -18.44 -30.77
N ASP A 335 12.93 -19.56 -30.20
CA ASP A 335 11.80 -20.35 -30.70
C ASP A 335 10.50 -19.51 -30.65
N PRO A 336 9.74 -19.39 -31.76
CA PRO A 336 8.42 -18.74 -31.77
C PRO A 336 7.46 -19.23 -30.67
N ALA A 337 7.61 -20.47 -30.19
CA ALA A 337 6.87 -21.00 -29.05
C ALA A 337 7.17 -20.27 -27.73
N ASP A 338 8.40 -19.79 -27.50
CA ASP A 338 8.77 -18.99 -26.34
C ASP A 338 8.24 -17.55 -26.43
N THR A 339 7.96 -17.06 -27.64
CA THR A 339 7.32 -15.77 -27.90
C THR A 339 5.81 -15.80 -27.60
N ILE A 340 5.11 -16.88 -27.93
CA ILE A 340 3.71 -17.10 -27.51
C ILE A 340 3.59 -17.22 -25.98
N ARG A 341 4.65 -17.74 -25.34
CA ARG A 341 4.78 -17.81 -23.88
C ARG A 341 4.85 -16.43 -23.19
N PHE A 342 5.10 -15.34 -23.92
CA PHE A 342 5.05 -13.97 -23.38
C PHE A 342 3.63 -13.43 -23.21
N MET A 343 2.63 -13.90 -23.98
CA MET A 343 1.23 -13.53 -23.76
C MET A 343 0.72 -14.06 -22.41
N PHE A 344 1.30 -15.18 -21.92
CA PHE A 344 1.09 -15.70 -20.57
C PHE A 344 1.85 -14.92 -19.49
N LYS A 345 2.81 -14.05 -19.84
CA LYS A 345 3.57 -13.27 -18.84
C LYS A 345 2.83 -12.06 -18.31
N SER A 346 1.90 -11.47 -19.05
CA SER A 346 1.05 -10.38 -18.55
C SER A 346 0.02 -10.88 -17.53
N GLU A 347 -0.63 -12.01 -17.82
CA GLU A 347 -1.49 -12.70 -16.86
C GLU A 347 -0.68 -13.20 -15.66
N ALA A 348 0.48 -13.85 -15.90
CA ALA A 348 1.36 -14.26 -14.81
C ALA A 348 1.88 -13.08 -13.98
N PHE A 349 2.12 -11.91 -14.57
CA PHE A 349 2.52 -10.69 -13.86
C PHE A 349 1.42 -10.26 -12.88
N ILE A 350 0.17 -10.15 -13.35
CA ILE A 350 -0.98 -9.81 -12.50
C ILE A 350 -1.19 -10.87 -11.41
N LEU A 351 -1.17 -12.15 -11.76
CA LEU A 351 -1.34 -13.26 -10.82
C LEU A 351 -0.23 -13.30 -9.77
N ASN A 352 1.04 -13.09 -10.16
CA ASN A 352 2.18 -13.05 -9.25
C ASN A 352 2.09 -11.86 -8.29
N TYR A 353 1.66 -10.70 -8.80
CA TYR A 353 1.41 -9.52 -7.98
C TYR A 353 0.32 -9.82 -6.93
N PHE A 354 -0.86 -10.30 -7.33
CA PHE A 354 -1.96 -10.58 -6.40
C PHE A 354 -1.62 -11.71 -5.43
N ASN A 355 -0.85 -12.73 -5.85
CA ASN A 355 -0.32 -13.75 -4.94
C ASN A 355 0.59 -13.13 -3.85
N SER A 356 1.48 -12.23 -4.25
CA SER A 356 2.37 -11.53 -3.32
C SER A 356 1.60 -10.62 -2.38
N LYS A 357 0.62 -9.87 -2.91
CA LYS A 357 -0.24 -8.98 -2.13
C LYS A 357 -1.16 -9.74 -1.17
N ARG A 358 -1.67 -10.92 -1.55
CA ARG A 358 -2.42 -11.82 -0.65
C ARG A 358 -1.57 -12.27 0.53
N LYS A 359 -0.31 -12.58 0.30
CA LYS A 359 0.63 -12.93 1.38
C LYS A 359 0.83 -11.76 2.34
N GLU A 360 1.11 -10.56 1.81
CA GLU A 360 1.25 -9.33 2.62
C GLU A 360 -0.01 -9.04 3.46
N LEU A 361 -1.20 -9.14 2.85
CA LEU A 361 -2.48 -8.87 3.52
C LEU A 361 -2.85 -9.95 4.55
N GLY A 362 -2.58 -11.22 4.24
CA GLY A 362 -2.80 -12.33 5.15
C GLY A 362 -1.96 -12.18 6.42
N ASP A 363 -0.69 -11.79 6.27
CA ASP A 363 0.21 -11.53 7.39
C ASP A 363 -0.28 -10.32 8.22
N TRP A 364 -0.87 -9.30 7.59
CA TRP A 364 -1.31 -8.06 8.27
C TRP A 364 -2.66 -8.15 8.98
N LEU A 365 -3.67 -8.83 8.41
CA LEU A 365 -5.07 -8.60 8.78
C LEU A 365 -5.76 -9.73 9.55
N GLY A 366 -5.13 -10.90 9.75
CA GLY A 366 -5.72 -12.01 10.52
C GLY A 366 -7.16 -12.35 10.07
N ASP A 367 -8.14 -12.35 10.99
CA ASP A 367 -9.55 -12.60 10.64
C ASP A 367 -10.22 -11.46 9.84
N ALA A 368 -9.78 -10.22 10.00
CA ALA A 368 -10.20 -9.10 9.14
C ALA A 368 -9.65 -9.24 7.70
N ALA A 369 -8.70 -10.16 7.48
CA ALA A 369 -8.18 -10.46 6.16
C ALA A 369 -9.24 -11.11 5.28
N LYS A 370 -10.21 -11.88 5.82
CA LYS A 370 -11.17 -12.63 4.97
C LYS A 370 -12.01 -11.72 4.07
N SER A 371 -12.56 -10.64 4.63
CA SER A 371 -13.35 -9.67 3.85
C SER A 371 -12.47 -8.91 2.84
N LYS A 372 -11.24 -8.56 3.24
CA LYS A 372 -10.27 -7.86 2.37
C LYS A 372 -9.69 -8.77 1.28
N GLN A 373 -9.53 -10.06 1.56
CA GLN A 373 -9.15 -11.10 0.61
C GLN A 373 -10.27 -11.29 -0.43
N GLN A 374 -11.54 -11.37 -0.01
CA GLN A 374 -12.66 -11.42 -0.94
C GLN A 374 -12.73 -10.18 -1.86
N ALA A 375 -12.47 -8.99 -1.32
CA ALA A 375 -12.41 -7.77 -2.12
C ALA A 375 -11.25 -7.81 -3.13
N LEU A 376 -10.09 -8.35 -2.72
CA LEU A 376 -8.94 -8.53 -3.60
C LEU A 376 -9.19 -9.59 -4.67
N ASP A 377 -9.83 -10.70 -4.33
CA ASP A 377 -10.19 -11.76 -5.30
C ASP A 377 -11.19 -11.22 -6.33
N THR A 378 -12.19 -10.46 -5.89
CA THR A 378 -13.15 -9.79 -6.77
C THR A 378 -12.43 -8.81 -7.72
N LEU A 379 -11.49 -8.00 -7.19
CA LEU A 379 -10.72 -7.06 -8.00
C LEU A 379 -9.83 -7.79 -9.02
N GLN A 380 -9.19 -8.88 -8.62
CA GLN A 380 -8.38 -9.72 -9.51
C GLN A 380 -9.24 -10.29 -10.64
N GLU A 381 -10.39 -10.88 -10.31
CA GLU A 381 -11.32 -11.43 -11.30
C GLU A 381 -11.80 -10.35 -12.28
N GLN A 382 -12.18 -9.17 -11.78
CA GLN A 382 -12.58 -8.04 -12.63
C GLN A 382 -11.45 -7.61 -13.56
N LEU A 383 -10.23 -7.43 -13.05
CA LEU A 383 -9.10 -6.96 -13.83
C LEU A 383 -8.70 -7.98 -14.91
N LEU A 384 -8.72 -9.27 -14.58
CA LEU A 384 -8.48 -10.34 -15.56
C LEU A 384 -9.59 -10.43 -16.60
N HIS A 385 -10.85 -10.32 -16.19
CA HIS A 385 -11.99 -10.37 -17.09
C HIS A 385 -11.97 -9.21 -18.10
N ASP A 386 -11.74 -7.99 -17.62
CA ASP A 386 -11.64 -6.80 -18.47
C ASP A 386 -10.46 -6.94 -19.46
N LEU A 387 -9.33 -7.51 -18.99
CA LEU A 387 -8.14 -7.74 -19.81
C LEU A 387 -8.42 -8.75 -20.92
N GLN A 388 -9.08 -9.86 -20.59
CA GLN A 388 -9.49 -10.88 -21.56
C GLN A 388 -10.50 -10.31 -22.58
N GLN A 389 -11.56 -9.64 -22.13
CA GLN A 389 -12.55 -9.05 -23.04
C GLN A 389 -11.95 -8.03 -24.01
N THR A 390 -11.01 -7.20 -23.54
CA THR A 390 -10.39 -6.15 -24.37
C THR A 390 -9.41 -6.73 -25.38
N LEU A 391 -8.82 -7.89 -25.08
CA LEU A 391 -8.00 -8.64 -26.03
C LEU A 391 -8.86 -9.45 -27.03
N GLU A 392 -10.01 -9.98 -26.61
CA GLU A 392 -10.91 -10.79 -27.46
C GLU A 392 -11.78 -9.95 -28.42
N ASN A 393 -12.19 -8.74 -28.01
CA ASN A 393 -13.08 -7.88 -28.80
C ASN A 393 -12.37 -7.06 -29.90
N GLU A 394 -11.05 -7.20 -30.08
CA GLU A 394 -10.41 -6.67 -31.29
C GLU A 394 -10.64 -7.63 -32.46
N PRO A 395 -11.13 -7.15 -33.63
CA PRO A 395 -11.35 -8.00 -34.78
C PRO A 395 -10.00 -8.59 -35.20
N SER A 396 -9.90 -9.91 -35.10
CA SER A 396 -8.85 -10.69 -35.74
C SER A 396 -8.95 -10.49 -37.25
N GLU A 397 -8.32 -9.43 -37.79
CA GLU A 397 -8.17 -9.19 -39.23
C GLU A 397 -7.23 -10.21 -39.91
N HIS A 398 -6.85 -11.29 -39.22
CA HIS A 398 -5.93 -12.31 -39.72
C HIS A 398 -6.51 -13.72 -39.65
N THR A 399 -7.60 -13.94 -40.40
CA THR A 399 -7.86 -15.24 -41.05
C THR A 399 -8.26 -15.03 -42.50
N ALA A 400 -7.33 -14.53 -43.31
CA ALA A 400 -7.39 -14.72 -44.76
C ALA A 400 -6.11 -15.45 -45.18
N ARG A 401 -6.11 -16.78 -45.02
CA ARG A 401 -5.27 -17.64 -45.85
C ARG A 401 -5.94 -17.73 -47.22
N PRO A 402 -5.29 -17.36 -48.33
CA PRO A 402 -5.71 -17.86 -49.61
C PRO A 402 -5.23 -19.31 -49.73
N SER A 403 -6.19 -20.21 -49.93
CA SER A 403 -5.99 -21.53 -50.53
C SER A 403 -5.54 -21.42 -51.97
#